data_AF-A0AAF0TSR4-F1
#
_entry.id   AF-A0AAF0TSR4-F1
#
_cell.length_a   1.000
_cell.length_b   1.000
_cell.length_c   1.000
_cell.angle_alpha   90.00
_cell.angle_beta   90.00
_cell.angle_gamma   90.00
#
_symmetry.space_group_name_H-M   'P 1'
#
loop_
_entity.id
_entity.type
_entity.pdbx_description
1 polymer ?
#
loop_
_entity_poly.entity_id
_entity_poly.type
_entity_poly.pdbx_seq_one_letter_code
_entity_poly.pdbx_strand_id
1 'polypeptide(L)'
;MEGGNKVAVADLGGSVLTGTLGNPLGLLARQLSYTLHMVRDQCPLYCVDGKPVDEYLDKKVEAAYNKLLDKASKVGQELSQVISLGEALETLRKDFSVAMNDEEMSLFNWHLANLEYANAGFLSQLSLAFWDQDDPYDMGGDRCFLPVGNGRLVHALAENVPIIFEKTVYAIRYGRDSVKVITANQLFEGAMALCTVPLGVLKSGSITFIPRLPQHKLDTIKRLGFGLLNKVALLFPYLFWDSNVDIFGHGADDSSSQADGNPVDEHLDKKVVLPDKVSSGKKFSQDWKHRSISSLQEYSNLEEVRSLTTKQYKGQFLTCQSPKA
;
A
#
# COMPACT_ATOMS: atom_id res chain seq x y z
N MET A 1 6.99 14.75 -9.46
CA MET A 1 5.83 15.66 -9.26
C MET A 1 6.35 17.08 -9.18
N GLU A 2 5.76 18.01 -9.93
CA GLU A 2 6.18 19.41 -9.98
C GLU A 2 4.97 20.32 -9.79
N GLY A 3 5.13 21.41 -9.04
CA GLY A 3 4.08 22.40 -8.81
C GLY A 3 4.54 23.51 -7.88
N GLY A 4 4.22 24.77 -8.19
CA GLY A 4 4.54 25.91 -7.32
C GLY A 4 6.03 26.06 -6.97
N ASN A 5 6.95 25.87 -7.94
CA ASN A 5 8.42 25.84 -7.74
C ASN A 5 8.91 24.73 -6.78
N LYS A 6 8.10 23.69 -6.55
CA LYS A 6 8.47 22.51 -5.77
C LYS A 6 8.61 21.29 -6.67
N VAL A 7 9.54 20.41 -6.29
CA VAL A 7 9.74 19.10 -6.91
C VAL A 7 9.78 18.04 -5.83
N ALA A 8 9.05 16.96 -6.06
CA ALA A 8 8.92 15.81 -5.17
C ALA A 8 8.95 14.49 -5.97
N VAL A 9 9.41 13.43 -5.31
CA VAL A 9 9.47 12.06 -5.84
C VAL A 9 8.65 11.15 -4.97
N ALA A 10 7.63 10.52 -5.54
CA ALA A 10 6.74 9.58 -4.87
C ALA A 10 6.67 8.28 -5.69
N ASP A 11 6.72 7.14 -5.00
CA ASP A 11 6.50 5.82 -5.61
C ASP A 11 5.01 5.48 -5.63
N LEU A 12 4.47 5.25 -6.83
CA LEU A 12 3.12 4.74 -7.02
C LEU A 12 3.04 3.21 -6.90
N GLY A 13 4.19 2.52 -7.01
CA GLY A 13 4.33 1.07 -6.81
C GLY A 13 4.82 0.70 -5.41
N GLY A 14 5.60 -0.38 -5.31
CA GLY A 14 6.23 -0.80 -4.06
C GLY A 14 7.19 0.27 -3.54
N SER A 15 6.97 0.77 -2.32
CA SER A 15 7.68 1.93 -1.76
C SER A 15 8.32 1.68 -0.39
N VAL A 16 7.99 0.57 0.27
CA VAL A 16 8.47 0.20 1.60
C VAL A 16 9.32 -1.07 1.49
N LEU A 17 10.50 -1.07 2.11
CA LEU A 17 11.25 -2.28 2.38
C LEU A 17 10.79 -2.83 3.73
N THR A 18 10.15 -4.01 3.71
CA THR A 18 9.67 -4.70 4.90
C THR A 18 10.80 -5.54 5.49
N GLY A 19 11.44 -5.01 6.53
CA GLY A 19 12.63 -5.63 7.13
C GLY A 19 13.91 -5.32 6.36
N THR A 20 14.99 -5.08 7.12
CA THR A 20 16.34 -4.83 6.57
C THR A 20 17.28 -6.02 6.78
N LEU A 21 16.94 -6.95 7.67
CA LEU A 21 17.74 -8.14 7.96
C LEU A 21 17.31 -9.27 7.01
N GLY A 22 18.26 -9.81 6.26
CA GLY A 22 17.98 -10.85 5.27
C GLY A 22 17.32 -10.33 3.98
N ASN A 23 16.96 -9.05 3.90
CA ASN A 23 16.33 -8.46 2.73
C ASN A 23 17.35 -8.12 1.62
N PRO A 24 17.26 -8.74 0.42
CA PRO A 24 18.18 -8.47 -0.68
C PRO A 24 18.20 -7.00 -1.13
N LEU A 25 17.06 -6.30 -1.01
CA LEU A 25 16.97 -4.88 -1.37
C LEU A 25 17.70 -3.99 -0.36
N GLY A 26 17.73 -4.39 0.92
CA GLY A 26 18.52 -3.73 1.95
C GLY A 26 20.02 -3.86 1.69
N LEU A 27 20.47 -5.05 1.26
CA LEU A 27 21.86 -5.28 0.84
C LEU A 27 22.21 -4.45 -0.40
N LEU A 28 21.35 -4.43 -1.41
CA LEU A 28 21.58 -3.65 -2.63
C LEU A 28 21.66 -2.16 -2.34
N ALA A 29 20.76 -1.64 -1.48
CA ALA A 29 20.82 -0.25 -1.03
C ALA A 29 22.18 0.05 -0.36
N ARG A 30 22.68 -0.86 0.50
CA ARG A 30 24.00 -0.69 1.12
C ARG A 30 25.14 -0.71 0.11
N GLN A 31 25.13 -1.62 -0.87
CA GLN A 31 26.15 -1.68 -1.93
C GLN A 31 26.19 -0.39 -2.77
N LEU A 32 25.03 0.20 -3.03
CA LEU A 32 24.87 1.46 -3.76
C LEU A 32 25.06 2.70 -2.87
N SER A 33 25.46 2.53 -1.61
CA SER A 33 25.63 3.62 -0.63
C SER A 33 24.37 4.49 -0.46
N TYR A 34 23.21 3.86 -0.56
CA TYR A 34 21.91 4.49 -0.40
C TYR A 34 21.52 4.55 1.07
N THR A 35 21.19 5.74 1.56
CA THR A 35 20.62 5.93 2.89
C THR A 35 19.16 5.52 2.88
N LEU A 36 18.76 4.64 3.80
CA LEU A 36 17.38 4.28 4.08
C LEU A 36 16.81 5.18 5.17
N HIS A 37 15.52 5.51 5.07
CA HIS A 37 14.78 6.18 6.15
C HIS A 37 13.93 5.14 6.88
N MET A 38 14.26 4.88 8.15
CA MET A 38 13.46 4.01 9.02
C MET A 38 12.11 4.64 9.30
N VAL A 39 11.05 3.89 9.03
CA VAL A 39 9.67 4.30 9.34
C VAL A 39 9.48 4.30 10.84
N ARG A 40 9.04 5.45 11.38
CA ARG A 40 8.70 5.56 12.81
C ARG A 40 7.44 4.76 13.14
N ASP A 41 7.39 4.20 14.33
CA ASP A 41 6.26 3.38 14.79
C ASP A 41 5.01 4.19 15.15
N GLN A 42 5.15 5.51 15.34
CA GLN A 42 4.01 6.36 15.69
C GLN A 42 3.05 6.54 14.50
N CYS A 43 1.79 6.19 14.72
CA CYS A 43 0.70 6.37 13.76
C CYS A 43 -0.54 6.91 14.48
N PRO A 44 -0.60 8.22 14.81
CA PRO A 44 -1.76 8.80 15.47
C PRO A 44 -3.02 8.66 14.60
N LEU A 45 -4.14 8.34 15.23
CA LEU A 45 -5.45 8.24 14.58
C LEU A 45 -6.24 9.52 14.79
N TYR A 46 -6.95 9.94 13.74
CA TYR A 46 -7.82 11.11 13.75
C TYR A 46 -9.24 10.73 13.35
N CYS A 47 -10.23 11.20 14.10
CA CYS A 47 -11.64 11.07 13.77
C CYS A 47 -11.99 11.79 12.46
N VAL A 48 -13.21 11.53 11.95
CA VAL A 48 -13.74 12.18 10.74
C VAL A 48 -13.78 13.72 10.88
N ASP A 49 -14.00 14.21 12.09
CA ASP A 49 -13.99 15.65 12.41
C ASP A 49 -12.58 16.27 12.54
N GLY A 50 -11.53 15.46 12.35
CA GLY A 50 -10.13 15.86 12.42
C GLY A 50 -9.56 15.95 13.84
N LYS A 51 -10.31 15.60 14.89
CA LYS A 51 -9.77 15.53 16.24
C LYS A 51 -8.94 14.25 16.43
N PRO A 52 -7.88 14.29 17.27
CA PRO A 52 -7.17 13.07 17.63
C PRO A 52 -8.09 12.12 18.40
N VAL A 53 -7.94 10.83 18.15
CA VAL A 53 -8.60 9.75 18.89
C VAL A 53 -8.04 9.69 20.31
N ASP A 54 -8.89 9.36 21.29
CA ASP A 54 -8.46 9.14 22.67
C ASP A 54 -7.49 7.95 22.78
N GLU A 55 -6.35 8.15 23.45
CA GLU A 55 -5.28 7.15 23.53
C GLU A 55 -5.71 5.87 24.26
N TYR A 56 -6.60 5.98 25.26
CA TYR A 56 -7.12 4.81 25.95
C TYR A 56 -8.06 4.02 25.04
N LEU A 57 -8.92 4.71 24.29
CA LEU A 57 -9.83 4.08 23.35
C LEU A 57 -9.07 3.38 22.20
N ASP A 58 -8.07 4.04 21.61
CA ASP A 58 -7.21 3.49 20.56
C ASP A 58 -6.59 2.15 21.01
N LYS A 59 -5.87 2.16 22.14
CA LYS A 59 -5.25 0.96 22.71
C LYS A 59 -6.26 -0.13 23.08
N LYS A 60 -7.44 0.26 23.56
CA LYS A 60 -8.51 -0.70 23.93
C LYS A 60 -9.02 -1.44 22.69
N VAL A 61 -9.30 -0.71 21.60
CA VAL A 61 -9.82 -1.31 20.37
C VAL A 61 -8.72 -2.12 19.67
N GLU A 62 -7.49 -1.62 19.61
CA GLU A 62 -6.33 -2.34 19.05
C GLU A 62 -6.13 -3.69 19.76
N ALA A 63 -6.14 -3.70 21.10
CA ALA A 63 -5.97 -4.93 21.87
C ALA A 63 -7.12 -5.93 21.63
N ALA A 64 -8.36 -5.44 21.52
CA ALA A 64 -9.52 -6.28 21.22
C ALA A 64 -9.46 -6.86 19.80
N TYR A 65 -9.07 -6.04 18.82
CA TYR A 65 -8.88 -6.43 17.43
C TYR A 65 -7.81 -7.52 17.29
N ASN A 66 -6.61 -7.32 17.86
CA ASN A 66 -5.53 -8.31 17.81
C ASN A 66 -5.94 -9.64 18.48
N LYS A 67 -6.69 -9.57 19.58
CA LYS A 67 -7.22 -10.78 20.24
C LYS A 67 -8.24 -11.52 19.37
N LEU A 68 -9.03 -10.80 18.55
CA LEU A 68 -9.95 -11.43 17.59
C LEU A 68 -9.18 -12.08 16.44
N LEU A 69 -8.13 -11.45 15.91
CA LEU A 69 -7.25 -12.04 14.91
C LEU A 69 -6.60 -13.33 15.42
N ASP A 70 -6.02 -13.31 16.63
CA ASP A 70 -5.42 -14.51 17.25
C ASP A 70 -6.41 -15.67 17.36
N LYS A 71 -7.68 -15.36 17.63
CA LYS A 71 -8.76 -16.36 17.68
C LYS A 71 -9.13 -16.84 16.28
N ALA A 72 -9.25 -15.93 15.32
CA ALA A 72 -9.56 -16.25 13.93
C ALA A 72 -8.49 -17.18 13.33
N SER A 73 -7.19 -16.90 13.52
CA SER A 73 -6.11 -17.76 13.02
C SER A 73 -6.14 -19.16 13.67
N LYS A 74 -6.47 -19.27 14.97
CA LYS A 74 -6.67 -20.59 15.63
C LYS A 74 -7.83 -21.37 15.04
N VAL A 75 -8.96 -20.71 14.83
CA VAL A 75 -10.14 -21.32 14.19
C VAL A 75 -9.81 -21.75 12.76
N GLY A 76 -9.07 -20.93 12.01
CA GLY A 76 -8.63 -21.24 10.64
C GLY A 76 -7.75 -22.49 10.54
N GLN A 77 -6.93 -22.77 11.54
CA GLN A 77 -6.10 -23.98 11.59
C GLN A 77 -6.89 -25.26 11.84
N GLU A 78 -8.03 -25.16 12.53
CA GLU A 78 -8.85 -26.31 12.92
C GLU A 78 -9.97 -26.62 11.90
N LEU A 79 -10.39 -25.62 11.12
CA LEU A 79 -11.47 -25.77 10.15
C LEU A 79 -10.98 -26.24 8.78
N SER A 80 -11.67 -27.25 8.24
CA SER A 80 -11.49 -27.72 6.85
C SER A 80 -12.33 -26.96 5.82
N GLN A 81 -13.18 -26.03 6.29
CA GLN A 81 -14.11 -25.28 5.44
C GLN A 81 -13.46 -24.02 4.86
N VAL A 82 -13.87 -23.67 3.65
CA VAL A 82 -13.48 -22.42 2.98
C VAL A 82 -14.33 -21.29 3.56
N ILE A 83 -13.85 -20.69 4.65
CA ILE A 83 -14.46 -19.50 5.27
C ILE A 83 -13.56 -18.30 4.99
N SER A 84 -14.17 -17.14 4.75
CA SER A 84 -13.43 -15.89 4.59
C SER A 84 -12.98 -15.33 5.94
N LEU A 85 -11.85 -14.62 5.96
CA LEU A 85 -11.38 -13.94 7.17
C LEU A 85 -12.41 -12.93 7.69
N GLY A 86 -13.07 -12.20 6.79
CA GLY A 86 -14.09 -11.21 7.14
C GLY A 86 -15.29 -11.83 7.86
N GLU A 87 -15.81 -12.96 7.37
CA GLU A 87 -16.93 -13.67 7.99
C GLU A 87 -16.57 -14.18 9.41
N ALA A 88 -15.36 -14.70 9.58
CA ALA A 88 -14.88 -15.17 10.87
C ALA A 88 -14.72 -14.01 11.86
N LEU A 89 -14.13 -12.89 11.43
CA LEU A 89 -13.95 -11.72 12.28
C LEU A 89 -15.29 -11.11 12.70
N GLU A 90 -16.26 -11.00 11.79
CA GLU A 90 -17.58 -10.47 12.12
C GLU A 90 -18.35 -11.38 13.09
N THR A 91 -18.23 -12.70 12.92
CA THR A 91 -18.83 -13.67 13.85
C THR A 91 -18.21 -13.55 15.24
N LEU A 92 -16.87 -13.56 15.33
CA LEU A 92 -16.17 -13.44 16.60
C LEU A 92 -16.41 -12.08 17.27
N ARG A 93 -16.49 -10.99 16.50
CA ARG A 93 -16.79 -9.65 17.02
C ARG A 93 -18.14 -9.62 17.74
N LYS A 94 -19.18 -10.23 17.15
CA LYS A 94 -20.52 -10.37 17.75
C LYS A 94 -20.48 -11.26 18.99
N ASP A 95 -19.87 -12.44 18.91
CA ASP A 95 -19.83 -13.40 20.00
C ASP A 95 -19.10 -12.88 21.24
N PHE A 96 -18.04 -12.09 21.04
CA PHE A 96 -17.26 -11.48 22.12
C PHE A 96 -17.69 -10.05 22.48
N SER A 97 -18.75 -9.53 21.85
CA SER A 97 -19.26 -8.16 22.07
C SER A 97 -18.16 -7.09 21.97
N VAL A 98 -17.31 -7.19 20.94
CA VAL A 98 -16.23 -6.22 20.66
C VAL A 98 -16.74 -5.11 19.75
N ALA A 99 -16.39 -3.86 20.06
CA ALA A 99 -16.78 -2.69 19.27
C ALA A 99 -18.31 -2.60 19.07
N MET A 100 -19.03 -2.42 20.18
CA MET A 100 -20.50 -2.45 20.22
C MET A 100 -21.13 -1.05 20.13
N ASN A 101 -20.34 0.01 20.31
CA ASN A 101 -20.77 1.39 20.10
C ASN A 101 -20.09 1.96 18.85
N ASP A 102 -20.67 3.04 18.31
CA ASP A 102 -20.26 3.64 17.05
C ASP A 102 -18.79 4.12 17.07
N GLU A 103 -18.33 4.65 18.20
CA GLU A 103 -16.97 5.17 18.34
C GLU A 103 -15.92 4.04 18.29
N GLU A 104 -16.16 2.95 19.02
CA GLU A 104 -15.32 1.75 18.95
C GLU A 104 -15.41 1.07 17.58
N MET A 105 -16.58 1.07 16.95
CA MET A 105 -16.78 0.45 15.63
C MET A 105 -16.03 1.19 14.53
N SER A 106 -16.00 2.52 14.56
CA SER A 106 -15.22 3.31 13.60
C SER A 106 -13.72 2.99 13.68
N LEU A 107 -13.17 2.84 14.90
CA LEU A 107 -11.78 2.43 15.11
C LEU A 107 -11.54 0.97 14.71
N PHE A 108 -12.49 0.09 15.01
CA PHE A 108 -12.41 -1.31 14.59
C PHE A 108 -12.38 -1.43 13.06
N ASN A 109 -13.24 -0.67 12.37
CA ASN A 109 -13.26 -0.57 10.91
C ASN A 109 -11.92 -0.06 10.36
N TRP A 110 -11.30 0.93 11.01
CA TRP A 110 -9.95 1.38 10.64
C TRP A 110 -8.92 0.23 10.68
N HIS A 111 -8.95 -0.63 11.71
CA HIS A 111 -8.07 -1.80 11.77
C HIS A 111 -8.39 -2.83 10.68
N LEU A 112 -9.67 -3.08 10.38
CA LEU A 112 -10.07 -3.96 9.28
C LEU A 112 -9.52 -3.45 7.94
N ALA A 113 -9.67 -2.17 7.64
CA ALA A 113 -9.12 -1.63 6.40
C ALA A 113 -7.60 -1.56 6.39
N ASN A 114 -6.94 -1.39 7.53
CA ASN A 114 -5.49 -1.50 7.60
C ASN A 114 -5.02 -2.93 7.26
N LEU A 115 -5.83 -3.95 7.57
CA LEU A 115 -5.60 -5.33 7.15
C LEU A 115 -5.89 -5.57 5.66
N GLU A 116 -6.96 -4.99 5.12
CA GLU A 116 -7.24 -5.00 3.67
C GLU A 116 -6.15 -4.27 2.88
N TYR A 117 -5.62 -3.16 3.41
CA TYR A 117 -4.46 -2.46 2.86
C TYR A 117 -3.23 -3.37 2.79
N ALA A 118 -2.95 -4.13 3.86
CA ALA A 118 -1.80 -5.04 3.90
C ALA A 118 -1.92 -6.16 2.86
N ASN A 119 -3.13 -6.67 2.64
CA ASN A 119 -3.41 -7.77 1.70
C ASN A 119 -3.79 -7.31 0.29
N ALA A 120 -3.99 -6.00 0.09
CA ALA A 120 -4.57 -5.40 -1.11
C ALA A 120 -5.87 -6.09 -1.57
N GLY A 121 -6.72 -6.53 -0.65
CA GLY A 121 -7.94 -7.28 -0.97
C GLY A 121 -8.93 -7.29 0.17
N PHE A 122 -10.21 -7.48 -0.17
CA PHE A 122 -11.31 -7.47 0.79
C PHE A 122 -11.23 -8.66 1.76
N LEU A 123 -11.54 -8.43 3.04
CA LEU A 123 -11.54 -9.50 4.05
C LEU A 123 -12.51 -10.64 3.70
N SER A 124 -13.59 -10.34 2.98
CA SER A 124 -14.56 -11.30 2.45
C SER A 124 -13.98 -12.25 1.39
N GLN A 125 -12.82 -11.94 0.83
CA GLN A 125 -12.12 -12.75 -0.17
C GLN A 125 -10.83 -13.38 0.34
N LEU A 126 -10.34 -12.96 1.52
CA LEU A 126 -9.16 -13.55 2.14
C LEU A 126 -9.50 -14.90 2.78
N SER A 127 -8.62 -15.87 2.59
CA SER A 127 -8.78 -17.19 3.21
C SER A 127 -8.49 -17.10 4.70
N LEU A 128 -9.44 -17.50 5.55
CA LEU A 128 -9.22 -17.57 6.99
C LEU A 128 -7.98 -18.42 7.37
N ALA A 129 -7.74 -19.51 6.64
CA ALA A 129 -6.68 -20.47 6.95
C ALA A 129 -5.30 -20.10 6.40
N PHE A 130 -5.22 -19.21 5.40
CA PHE A 130 -4.00 -19.00 4.62
C PHE A 130 -3.66 -17.52 4.34
N TRP A 131 -4.37 -16.56 4.95
CA TRP A 131 -4.11 -15.14 4.71
C TRP A 131 -2.73 -14.69 5.23
N ASP A 132 -2.25 -15.31 6.31
CA ASP A 132 -0.99 -15.01 7.03
C ASP A 132 0.05 -16.14 6.85
N GLN A 133 -0.08 -16.98 5.83
CA GLN A 133 0.78 -18.17 5.65
C GLN A 133 2.26 -17.84 5.43
N ASP A 134 2.59 -16.61 5.02
CA ASP A 134 3.94 -16.12 4.79
C ASP A 134 4.58 -15.44 6.01
N ASP A 135 3.81 -15.12 7.05
CA ASP A 135 4.30 -14.48 8.29
C ASP A 135 5.51 -15.21 8.93
N PRO A 136 5.58 -16.56 8.98
CA PRO A 136 6.75 -17.26 9.52
C PRO A 136 8.07 -16.97 8.78
N TYR A 137 7.99 -16.41 7.58
CA TYR A 137 9.13 -16.06 6.74
C TYR A 137 9.38 -14.54 6.65
N ASP A 138 8.70 -13.75 7.48
CA ASP A 138 8.91 -12.30 7.52
C ASP A 138 10.38 -11.95 7.85
N MET A 139 10.83 -10.86 7.25
CA MET A 139 12.20 -10.40 7.37
C MET A 139 12.33 -9.47 8.57
N GLY A 140 13.27 -9.78 9.46
CA GLY A 140 13.52 -8.96 10.64
C GLY A 140 14.12 -7.57 10.33
N GLY A 141 14.22 -6.75 11.38
CA GLY A 141 14.80 -5.41 11.31
C GLY A 141 13.80 -4.35 10.87
N ASP A 142 14.33 -3.17 10.55
CA ASP A 142 13.50 -1.98 10.37
C ASP A 142 12.72 -1.98 9.06
N ARG A 143 11.47 -1.52 9.10
CA ARG A 143 10.74 -1.10 7.89
C ARG A 143 11.31 0.23 7.43
N CYS A 144 11.65 0.34 6.14
CA CYS A 144 12.32 1.53 5.61
C CYS A 144 11.68 2.05 4.33
N PHE A 145 11.71 3.37 4.16
CA PHE A 145 11.59 4.02 2.85
C PHE A 145 12.97 4.18 2.22
N LEU A 146 13.01 4.14 0.89
CA LEU A 146 14.16 4.60 0.12
C LEU A 146 13.91 6.04 -0.33
N PRO A 147 14.59 7.05 0.25
CA PRO A 147 14.51 8.41 -0.25
C PRO A 147 14.86 8.44 -1.74
N VAL A 148 14.06 9.15 -2.54
CA VAL A 148 14.13 9.20 -4.02
C VAL A 148 13.52 7.97 -4.74
N GLY A 149 12.94 7.03 -3.98
CA GLY A 149 12.09 5.96 -4.48
C GLY A 149 12.83 4.72 -5.00
N ASN A 150 12.12 3.60 -5.07
CA ASN A 150 12.68 2.28 -5.39
C ASN A 150 13.12 2.13 -6.86
N GLY A 151 12.68 3.03 -7.75
CA GLY A 151 13.10 3.04 -9.15
C GLY A 151 14.62 3.02 -9.35
N ARG A 152 15.39 3.65 -8.44
CA ARG A 152 16.87 3.64 -8.52
C ARG A 152 17.50 2.26 -8.28
N LEU A 153 16.84 1.39 -7.50
CA LEU A 153 17.30 0.00 -7.35
C LEU A 153 17.08 -0.77 -8.64
N VAL A 154 15.92 -0.57 -9.27
CA VAL A 154 15.59 -1.19 -10.57
C VAL A 154 16.56 -0.71 -11.65
N HIS A 155 16.87 0.58 -11.70
CA HIS A 155 17.85 1.12 -12.65
C HIS A 155 19.25 0.50 -12.47
N ALA A 156 19.70 0.33 -11.22
CA ALA A 156 20.98 -0.32 -10.94
C ALA A 156 20.98 -1.81 -11.38
N LEU A 157 19.88 -2.53 -11.14
CA LEU A 157 19.74 -3.93 -11.58
C LEU A 157 19.62 -4.09 -13.10
N ALA A 158 19.10 -3.08 -13.78
CA ALA A 158 18.93 -3.06 -15.23
C ALA A 158 20.20 -2.62 -15.98
N GLU A 159 21.23 -2.17 -15.26
CA GLU A 159 22.46 -1.68 -15.88
C GLU A 159 23.12 -2.77 -16.72
N ASN A 160 23.45 -2.45 -17.97
CA ASN A 160 24.05 -3.37 -18.94
C ASN A 160 23.19 -4.61 -19.28
N VAL A 161 21.89 -4.60 -18.96
CA VAL A 161 20.94 -5.63 -19.40
C VAL A 161 20.30 -5.19 -20.72
N PRO A 162 20.31 -6.01 -21.78
CA PRO A 162 19.67 -5.66 -23.06
C PRO A 162 18.13 -5.75 -22.93
N ILE A 163 17.50 -4.65 -22.54
CA ILE A 163 16.05 -4.56 -22.38
C ILE A 163 15.43 -3.96 -23.64
N ILE A 164 14.43 -4.65 -24.21
CA ILE A 164 13.70 -4.18 -25.40
C ILE A 164 12.30 -3.77 -24.96
N PHE A 165 12.09 -2.46 -24.86
CA PHE A 165 10.80 -1.87 -24.50
C PHE A 165 9.80 -1.93 -25.68
N GLU A 166 8.51 -1.70 -25.38
CA GLU A 166 7.43 -1.66 -26.37
C GLU A 166 7.28 -2.97 -27.17
N LYS A 167 7.62 -4.10 -26.54
CA LYS A 167 7.47 -5.45 -27.08
C LYS A 167 6.47 -6.27 -26.30
N THR A 168 5.19 -5.97 -26.50
CA THR A 168 4.10 -6.76 -25.93
C THR A 168 4.11 -8.17 -26.51
N VAL A 169 4.24 -9.17 -25.64
CA VAL A 169 4.19 -10.59 -25.99
C VAL A 169 2.74 -11.05 -26.07
N TYR A 170 2.35 -11.70 -27.16
CA TYR A 170 1.01 -12.26 -27.37
C TYR A 170 0.98 -13.78 -27.35
N ALA A 171 2.09 -14.43 -27.69
CA ALA A 171 2.17 -15.89 -27.63
C ALA A 171 3.57 -16.38 -27.30
N ILE A 172 3.63 -17.51 -26.58
CA ILE A 172 4.86 -18.21 -26.23
C ILE A 172 4.70 -19.64 -26.70
N ARG A 173 5.47 -20.02 -27.74
CA ARG A 173 5.58 -21.39 -28.22
C ARG A 173 6.81 -22.03 -27.58
N TYR A 174 6.65 -23.10 -26.82
CA TYR A 174 7.76 -23.76 -26.13
C TYR A 174 7.76 -25.26 -26.41
N GLY A 175 8.97 -25.81 -26.57
CA GLY A 175 9.21 -27.23 -26.83
C GLY A 175 10.51 -27.70 -26.18
N ARG A 176 11.00 -28.88 -26.57
CA ARG A 176 12.28 -29.42 -26.04
C ARG A 176 13.49 -28.65 -26.53
N ASP A 177 13.45 -28.17 -27.78
CA ASP A 177 14.64 -27.66 -28.47
C ASP A 177 14.72 -26.13 -28.48
N SER A 178 13.58 -25.44 -28.51
CA SER A 178 13.53 -23.98 -28.47
C SER A 178 12.23 -23.42 -27.91
N VAL A 179 12.30 -22.13 -27.56
CA VAL A 179 11.17 -21.28 -27.19
C VAL A 179 11.11 -20.11 -28.17
N LYS A 180 9.91 -19.86 -28.68
CA LYS A 180 9.59 -18.78 -29.61
C LYS A 180 8.59 -17.83 -28.96
N VAL A 181 9.03 -16.60 -28.72
CA VAL A 181 8.24 -15.52 -28.14
C VAL A 181 7.76 -14.61 -29.26
N ILE A 182 6.44 -14.47 -29.37
CA ILE A 182 5.77 -13.79 -30.48
C ILE A 182 5.20 -12.47 -29.97
N THR A 183 5.57 -11.38 -30.63
CA THR A 183 5.03 -10.03 -30.45
C THR A 183 4.23 -9.62 -31.70
N ALA A 184 3.71 -8.39 -31.76
CA ALA A 184 2.93 -7.92 -32.91
C ALA A 184 3.69 -7.97 -34.24
N ASN A 185 4.99 -7.66 -34.23
CA ASN A 185 5.80 -7.50 -35.44
C ASN A 185 7.13 -8.25 -35.40
N GLN A 186 7.42 -9.00 -34.33
CA GLN A 186 8.70 -9.67 -34.15
C GLN A 186 8.55 -11.04 -33.49
N LEU A 187 9.44 -11.94 -33.91
CA LEU A 187 9.65 -13.27 -33.33
C LEU A 187 11.02 -13.29 -32.66
N PHE A 188 11.06 -13.66 -31.38
CA PHE A 188 12.29 -13.92 -30.66
C PHE A 188 12.42 -15.42 -30.42
N GLU A 189 13.59 -15.99 -30.69
CA GLU A 189 13.88 -17.40 -30.48
C GLU A 189 15.05 -17.57 -29.51
N GLY A 190 14.92 -18.52 -28.59
CA GLY A 190 15.97 -18.84 -27.62
C GLY A 190 15.80 -20.27 -27.09
N ALA A 191 16.79 -20.74 -26.34
CA ALA A 191 16.72 -22.07 -25.72
C ALA A 191 15.70 -22.13 -24.57
N MET A 192 15.45 -21.00 -23.89
CA MET A 192 14.58 -20.90 -22.73
C MET A 192 13.85 -19.56 -22.69
N ALA A 193 12.71 -19.50 -21.99
CA ALA A 193 12.05 -18.25 -21.62
C ALA A 193 11.65 -18.28 -20.15
N LEU A 194 11.86 -17.15 -19.47
CA LEU A 194 11.36 -16.90 -18.12
C LEU A 194 10.18 -15.92 -18.22
N CYS A 195 8.99 -16.36 -17.81
CA CYS A 195 7.79 -15.52 -17.82
C CYS A 195 7.57 -14.90 -16.45
N THR A 196 7.75 -13.58 -16.35
CA THR A 196 7.60 -12.80 -15.10
C THR A 196 6.42 -11.83 -15.15
N VAL A 197 5.45 -12.07 -16.05
CA VAL A 197 4.28 -11.20 -16.16
C VAL A 197 3.43 -11.27 -14.88
N PRO A 198 2.75 -10.17 -14.49
CA PRO A 198 1.88 -10.17 -13.31
C PRO A 198 0.79 -11.25 -13.40
N LEU A 199 0.36 -11.77 -12.25
CA LEU A 199 -0.71 -12.78 -12.17
C LEU A 199 -2.00 -12.29 -12.85
N GLY A 200 -2.35 -11.01 -12.72
CA GLY A 200 -3.49 -10.41 -13.46
C GLY A 200 -3.40 -10.56 -14.97
N VAL A 201 -2.20 -10.48 -15.56
CA VAL A 201 -1.97 -10.71 -17.00
C VAL A 201 -2.21 -12.18 -17.35
N LEU A 202 -1.72 -13.11 -16.52
CA LEU A 202 -1.99 -14.54 -16.73
C LEU A 202 -3.49 -14.86 -16.63
N LYS A 203 -4.20 -14.29 -15.66
CA LYS A 203 -5.65 -14.43 -15.49
C LYS A 203 -6.45 -13.88 -16.68
N SER A 204 -5.99 -12.78 -17.29
CA SER A 204 -6.66 -12.18 -18.45
C SER A 204 -6.62 -13.04 -19.71
N GLY A 205 -5.70 -14.00 -19.79
CA GLY A 205 -5.52 -14.82 -20.99
C GLY A 205 -4.90 -14.07 -22.18
N SER A 206 -4.33 -12.88 -21.96
CA SER A 206 -3.74 -12.05 -23.04
C SER A 206 -2.51 -12.67 -23.72
N ILE A 207 -1.90 -13.69 -23.10
CA ILE A 207 -0.76 -14.44 -23.66
C ILE A 207 -1.17 -15.88 -23.94
N THR A 208 -1.05 -16.29 -25.20
CA THR A 208 -1.33 -17.67 -25.63
C THR A 208 -0.09 -18.55 -25.46
N PHE A 209 -0.18 -19.58 -24.60
CA PHE A 209 0.86 -20.59 -24.42
C PHE A 209 0.63 -21.78 -25.35
N ILE A 210 1.67 -22.22 -26.06
CA ILE A 210 1.62 -23.33 -27.04
C ILE A 210 2.81 -24.28 -26.79
N PRO A 211 2.59 -25.51 -26.32
CA PRO A 211 1.31 -26.09 -25.92
C PRO A 211 0.68 -25.31 -24.74
N ARG A 212 -0.61 -25.54 -24.50
CA ARG A 212 -1.33 -24.90 -23.38
C ARG A 212 -0.64 -25.25 -22.06
N LEU A 213 -0.64 -24.31 -21.12
CA LEU A 213 -0.17 -24.57 -19.76
C LEU A 213 -0.92 -25.77 -19.14
N PRO A 214 -0.24 -26.64 -18.36
CA PRO A 214 -0.89 -27.76 -17.68
C PRO A 214 -2.08 -27.32 -16.82
N GLN A 215 -3.10 -28.17 -16.72
CA GLN A 215 -4.34 -27.85 -16.01
C GLN A 215 -4.12 -27.41 -14.56
N HIS A 216 -3.22 -28.08 -13.82
CA HIS A 216 -2.89 -27.70 -12.45
C HIS A 216 -2.36 -26.26 -12.31
N LYS A 217 -1.62 -25.74 -13.31
CA LYS A 217 -1.17 -24.34 -13.32
C LYS A 217 -2.33 -23.40 -13.57
N LEU A 218 -3.21 -23.74 -14.50
CA LEU A 218 -4.39 -22.94 -14.82
C LEU A 218 -5.34 -22.84 -13.62
N ASP A 219 -5.59 -23.95 -12.93
CA ASP A 219 -6.44 -23.95 -11.74
C ASP A 219 -5.82 -23.13 -10.61
N THR A 220 -4.50 -23.18 -10.45
CA THR A 220 -3.78 -22.37 -9.46
C THR A 220 -3.86 -20.87 -9.80
N ILE A 221 -3.62 -20.50 -11.06
CA ILE A 221 -3.78 -19.11 -11.56
C ILE A 221 -5.22 -18.64 -11.31
N LYS A 222 -6.22 -19.51 -11.50
CA LYS A 222 -7.62 -19.17 -11.27
C LYS A 222 -7.92 -18.92 -9.78
N ARG A 223 -7.44 -19.79 -8.89
CA ARG A 223 -7.73 -19.74 -7.45
C ARG A 223 -7.04 -18.61 -6.69
N LEU A 224 -5.78 -18.28 -7.03
CA LEU A 224 -5.02 -17.28 -6.28
C LEU A 224 -5.60 -15.88 -6.51
N GLY A 225 -5.80 -15.09 -5.45
CA GLY A 225 -6.24 -13.70 -5.55
C GLY A 225 -5.19 -12.80 -6.24
N PHE A 226 -5.64 -11.73 -6.90
CA PHE A 226 -4.75 -10.69 -7.41
C PHE A 226 -5.23 -9.34 -6.86
N GLY A 227 -4.62 -8.93 -5.76
CA GLY A 227 -5.01 -7.73 -5.02
C GLY A 227 -4.81 -6.44 -5.81
N LEU A 228 -5.53 -5.40 -5.38
CA LEU A 228 -5.48 -4.07 -5.96
C LEU A 228 -5.51 -3.01 -4.84
N LEU A 229 -4.54 -2.10 -4.91
CA LEU A 229 -4.43 -0.95 -4.02
C LEU A 229 -3.99 0.26 -4.86
N ASN A 230 -4.65 1.40 -4.67
CA ASN A 230 -4.27 2.64 -5.34
C ASN A 230 -3.58 3.60 -4.38
N LYS A 231 -2.71 4.45 -4.93
CA LYS A 231 -2.04 5.54 -4.22
C LYS A 231 -2.35 6.87 -4.89
N VAL A 232 -2.68 7.88 -4.10
CA VAL A 232 -2.80 9.28 -4.52
C VAL A 232 -1.65 10.04 -3.88
N ALA A 233 -0.80 10.64 -4.69
CA ALA A 233 0.27 11.50 -4.22
C ALA A 233 -0.17 12.97 -4.32
N LEU A 234 -0.05 13.72 -3.23
CA LEU A 234 -0.38 15.15 -3.17
C LEU A 234 0.88 15.96 -2.83
N LEU A 235 1.08 17.07 -3.58
CA LEU A 235 2.19 18.00 -3.39
C LEU A 235 1.65 19.33 -2.85
N PHE A 236 2.14 19.73 -1.67
CA PHE A 236 1.72 20.96 -0.99
C PHE A 236 2.84 22.01 -0.97
N PRO A 237 2.51 23.32 -0.89
CA PRO A 237 3.50 24.39 -0.88
C PRO A 237 4.36 24.43 0.39
N TYR A 238 3.84 23.94 1.52
CA TYR A 238 4.52 23.86 2.81
C TYR A 238 4.01 22.66 3.63
N LEU A 239 4.81 22.25 4.62
CA LEU A 239 4.45 21.20 5.58
C LEU A 239 3.46 21.77 6.62
N PHE A 240 2.22 21.30 6.62
CA PHE A 240 1.19 21.77 7.56
C PHE A 240 0.81 20.73 8.63
N TRP A 241 1.49 19.59 8.64
CA TRP A 241 1.28 18.48 9.58
C TRP A 241 2.55 18.26 10.43
N ASP A 242 2.46 17.39 11.44
CA ASP A 242 3.57 17.13 12.35
C ASP A 242 4.73 16.42 11.62
N SER A 243 5.91 17.03 11.65
CA SER A 243 7.15 16.47 11.07
C SER A 243 7.74 15.28 11.83
N ASN A 244 7.22 14.99 13.03
CA ASN A 244 7.69 13.89 13.87
C ASN A 244 6.96 12.57 13.61
N VAL A 245 5.93 12.57 12.77
CA VAL A 245 5.20 11.37 12.35
C VAL A 245 5.43 11.09 10.86
N ASP A 246 5.60 9.82 10.53
CA ASP A 246 5.75 9.37 9.14
C ASP A 246 4.42 8.85 8.56
N ILE A 247 3.44 8.52 9.40
CA ILE A 247 2.13 8.00 8.98
C ILE A 247 1.11 8.49 10.01
N PHE A 248 -0.11 8.77 9.57
CA PHE A 248 -1.25 8.93 10.47
C PHE A 248 -2.49 8.25 9.87
N GLY A 249 -3.42 7.83 10.74
CA GLY A 249 -4.68 7.21 10.34
C GLY A 249 -5.81 8.22 10.33
N HIS A 250 -6.80 7.99 9.47
CA HIS A 250 -8.06 8.72 9.47
C HIS A 250 -9.20 7.71 9.65
N GLY A 251 -10.08 7.96 10.61
CA GLY A 251 -11.20 7.09 10.94
C GLY A 251 -12.19 6.92 9.77
N ALA A 252 -12.94 5.82 9.82
CA ALA A 252 -13.99 5.53 8.85
C ALA A 252 -15.19 6.47 9.08
N ASP A 253 -15.78 6.99 8.01
CA ASP A 253 -17.08 7.64 8.07
C ASP A 253 -18.18 6.60 7.75
N ASP A 254 -19.06 6.33 8.71
CA ASP A 254 -20.16 5.35 8.57
C ASP A 254 -21.37 5.91 7.82
N SER A 255 -21.32 7.15 7.29
CA SER A 255 -22.48 7.80 6.67
C SER A 255 -22.99 7.18 5.36
N SER A 256 -22.27 6.22 4.76
CA SER A 256 -22.72 5.47 3.58
C SER A 256 -23.27 4.07 3.87
N SER A 257 -23.14 3.56 5.10
CA SER A 257 -23.53 2.22 5.53
C SER A 257 -25.04 1.92 5.46
N GLN A 258 -25.89 2.93 5.22
CA GLN A 258 -27.35 2.76 5.16
C GLN A 258 -27.91 2.51 3.75
N ALA A 259 -27.11 2.61 2.67
CA ALA A 259 -27.64 2.49 1.31
C ALA A 259 -27.70 1.05 0.77
N ASP A 260 -26.70 0.19 1.06
CA ASP A 260 -26.51 -1.04 0.24
C ASP A 260 -26.47 -2.38 0.99
N GLY A 261 -26.72 -2.43 2.30
CA GLY A 261 -26.93 -3.70 3.02
C GLY A 261 -25.73 -4.67 3.07
N ASN A 262 -24.57 -4.27 2.55
CA ASN A 262 -23.30 -4.98 2.71
C ASN A 262 -22.51 -4.31 3.83
N PRO A 263 -22.28 -4.98 4.97
CA PRO A 263 -21.36 -4.47 5.96
C PRO A 263 -19.94 -4.62 5.39
N VAL A 264 -19.12 -3.57 5.55
CA VAL A 264 -17.65 -3.50 5.35
C VAL A 264 -17.13 -3.00 3.99
N ASP A 265 -17.94 -2.86 2.95
CA ASP A 265 -17.45 -2.27 1.69
C ASP A 265 -17.58 -0.74 1.72
N GLU A 266 -16.63 0.03 2.28
CA GLU A 266 -16.29 1.39 1.79
C GLU A 266 -15.09 2.09 2.47
N HIS A 267 -14.30 2.77 1.61
CA HIS A 267 -13.23 3.78 1.76
C HIS A 267 -12.62 4.09 3.13
N LEU A 268 -11.46 3.50 3.38
CA LEU A 268 -10.57 3.92 4.46
C LEU A 268 -9.20 4.34 3.89
N ASP A 269 -8.85 5.61 4.13
CA ASP A 269 -7.62 6.23 3.63
C ASP A 269 -6.50 6.07 4.66
N LYS A 270 -5.55 5.16 4.42
CA LYS A 270 -4.26 5.21 5.12
C LYS A 270 -3.40 6.32 4.52
N LYS A 271 -2.97 7.24 5.37
CA LYS A 271 -2.30 8.48 5.00
C LYS A 271 -0.82 8.40 5.38
N VAL A 272 0.02 8.11 4.39
CA VAL A 272 1.48 8.00 4.55
C VAL A 272 2.11 9.35 4.26
N VAL A 273 2.88 9.86 5.21
CA VAL A 273 3.67 11.09 5.09
C VAL A 273 5.11 10.69 4.82
N LEU A 274 5.64 11.02 3.64
CA LEU A 274 7.06 10.78 3.42
C LEU A 274 7.85 11.92 4.10
N PRO A 275 8.75 11.60 5.04
CA PRO A 275 9.45 12.62 5.79
C PRO A 275 10.42 13.38 4.90
N ASP A 276 10.47 14.68 5.14
CA ASP A 276 11.48 15.55 4.58
C ASP A 276 12.68 15.59 5.53
N LYS A 277 13.82 15.02 5.15
CA LYS A 277 15.09 15.35 5.79
C LYS A 277 15.85 16.34 4.93
N VAL A 278 15.70 17.62 5.25
CA VAL A 278 16.78 18.59 5.10
C VAL A 278 17.11 19.14 6.48
N SER A 279 18.31 18.85 6.95
CA SER A 279 18.86 19.38 8.20
C SER A 279 18.94 20.91 8.16
N SER A 280 18.14 21.61 8.94
CA SER A 280 18.60 22.78 9.70
C SER A 280 17.60 23.15 10.79
N GLY A 281 18.08 23.22 12.03
CA GLY A 281 17.27 23.48 13.20
C GLY A 281 16.72 24.90 13.26
N LYS A 282 15.47 25.02 13.72
CA LYS A 282 15.03 25.91 14.81
C LYS A 282 13.57 25.58 15.12
N LYS A 283 13.29 25.29 16.40
CA LYS A 283 11.93 25.19 16.94
C LYS A 283 11.24 26.55 16.79
N PHE A 284 9.98 26.55 16.36
CA PHE A 284 9.04 27.59 16.75
C PHE A 284 7.77 26.96 17.32
N SER A 285 7.38 27.53 18.44
CA SER A 285 6.26 27.16 19.30
C SER A 285 5.05 28.01 18.94
N GLN A 286 3.89 27.37 19.08
CA GLN A 286 2.58 27.90 19.44
C GLN A 286 1.67 28.58 18.40
N ASP A 287 0.42 28.15 18.57
CA ASP A 287 -0.86 28.73 18.22
C ASP A 287 -1.30 28.66 16.77
N TRP A 288 -2.37 27.89 16.51
CA TRP A 288 -3.63 28.46 16.04
C TRP A 288 -4.83 27.51 16.23
N LYS A 289 -5.89 28.08 16.81
CA LYS A 289 -7.23 27.52 16.97
C LYS A 289 -8.09 27.86 15.75
N HIS A 290 -8.95 26.92 15.35
CA HIS A 290 -10.14 27.07 14.49
C HIS A 290 -9.97 27.75 13.12
N ARG A 291 -10.14 26.97 12.04
CA ARG A 291 -10.97 27.33 10.88
C ARG A 291 -11.30 26.07 10.06
N SER A 292 -12.57 25.89 9.74
CA SER A 292 -13.11 24.79 8.95
C SER A 292 -12.73 24.93 7.48
N ILE A 293 -12.53 23.80 6.80
CA ILE A 293 -12.35 23.71 5.35
C ILE A 293 -13.72 23.89 4.70
N SER A 294 -14.11 25.14 4.46
CA SER A 294 -15.28 25.48 3.68
C SER A 294 -15.11 26.85 3.02
N SER A 295 -14.06 27.01 2.21
CA SER A 295 -13.95 28.07 1.17
C SER A 295 -12.59 28.00 0.48
N LEU A 296 -12.53 27.29 -0.65
CA LEU A 296 -11.47 27.48 -1.65
C LEU A 296 -12.14 27.65 -3.01
N GLN A 297 -12.79 28.80 -3.17
CA GLN A 297 -13.00 29.43 -4.48
C GLN A 297 -12.30 30.78 -4.42
N GLU A 298 -11.69 31.14 -5.55
CA GLU A 298 -11.02 32.41 -5.85
C GLU A 298 -9.59 32.55 -5.30
N TYR A 299 -8.61 32.59 -6.20
CA TYR A 299 -7.83 33.79 -6.51
C TYR A 299 -7.03 33.56 -7.80
N SER A 300 -7.47 34.25 -8.85
CA SER A 300 -6.81 34.44 -10.13
C SER A 300 -5.90 35.68 -10.09
N ASN A 301 -4.75 35.58 -10.75
CA ASN A 301 -3.77 36.62 -11.09
C ASN A 301 -3.02 37.34 -9.94
N LEU A 302 -1.68 37.29 -9.99
CA LEU A 302 -0.84 38.44 -10.34
C LEU A 302 0.66 38.06 -10.43
N GLU A 303 1.30 38.62 -11.44
CA GLU A 303 2.75 38.64 -11.67
C GLU A 303 3.48 39.49 -10.60
N GLU A 304 4.82 39.35 -10.58
CA GLU A 304 5.82 40.09 -9.78
C GLU A 304 5.98 39.67 -8.31
N VAL A 305 7.06 38.92 -8.02
CA VAL A 305 8.31 39.48 -7.46
C VAL A 305 9.43 38.45 -7.66
N ARG A 306 10.37 38.77 -8.55
CA ARG A 306 11.70 38.14 -8.61
C ARG A 306 12.61 38.79 -7.57
N SER A 307 13.12 37.98 -6.65
CA SER A 307 14.51 37.95 -6.16
C SER A 307 14.58 37.57 -4.68
N LEU A 308 15.64 36.83 -4.36
CA LEU A 308 16.20 36.54 -3.04
C LEU A 308 15.84 35.19 -2.37
N THR A 309 16.87 34.32 -2.41
CA THR A 309 17.23 33.25 -1.47
C THR A 309 16.35 31.99 -1.40
N THR A 310 16.88 30.96 -2.03
CA THR A 310 16.47 29.55 -1.99
C THR A 310 16.41 29.03 -0.54
N LYS A 311 15.19 28.77 -0.03
CA LYS A 311 14.95 27.88 1.11
C LYS A 311 13.98 26.78 0.68
N GLN A 312 14.51 25.56 0.58
CA GLN A 312 13.74 24.36 0.26
C GLN A 312 12.91 23.96 1.48
N TYR A 313 11.60 23.90 1.28
CA TYR A 313 10.64 23.22 2.16
C TYR A 313 9.94 22.21 1.27
N LYS A 314 10.00 20.92 1.62
CA LYS A 314 9.28 19.87 0.90
C LYS A 314 8.53 19.02 1.93
N GLY A 315 7.50 18.35 1.45
CA GLY A 315 6.63 17.51 2.26
C GLY A 315 5.74 16.80 1.27
N GLN A 316 5.62 15.49 1.40
CA GLN A 316 4.83 14.66 0.50
C GLN A 316 3.78 13.88 1.28
N PHE A 317 2.64 13.69 0.63
CA PHE A 317 1.54 12.94 1.19
C PHE A 317 1.09 11.87 0.19
N LEU A 318 0.94 10.65 0.66
CA LEU A 318 0.38 9.53 -0.07
C LEU A 318 -0.92 9.10 0.65
N THR A 319 -2.07 9.22 0.00
CA THR A 319 -3.30 8.54 0.46
C THR A 319 -3.42 7.23 -0.30
N CYS A 320 -3.77 6.16 0.38
CA CYS A 320 -4.09 4.90 -0.27
C CYS A 320 -5.62 4.74 -0.30
N GLN A 321 -6.20 4.59 -1.49
CA GLN A 321 -7.63 4.37 -1.67
C GLN A 321 -7.89 2.93 -2.12
N SER A 322 -8.83 2.25 -1.47
CA SER A 322 -9.44 1.03 -2.00
C SER A 322 -10.31 1.39 -3.22
N PRO A 323 -10.36 0.59 -4.30
CA PRO A 323 -11.16 0.90 -5.48
C PRO A 323 -12.67 0.88 -5.18
N LYS A 324 -13.41 1.78 -5.83
CA LYS A 324 -14.85 1.59 -6.06
C LYS A 324 -15.05 0.45 -7.06
N ALA A 325 -15.94 -0.50 -6.73
CA ALA A 325 -16.44 -1.51 -7.66
C ALA A 325 -17.19 -0.85 -8.83
#